data_AF-A0A9E1V2S5-F1
#
_entry.id   AF-A0A9E1V2S5-F1
#
_cell.length_a   1.000
_cell.length_b   1.000
_cell.length_c   1.000
_cell.angle_alpha   90.00
_cell.angle_beta   90.00
_cell.angle_gamma   90.00
#
_symmetry.space_group_name_H-M   'P 1'
#
loop_
_entity.id
_entity.type
_entity.pdbx_description
1 polymer ?
#
loop_
_entity_poly.entity_id
_entity_poly.type
_entity_poly.pdbx_seq_one_letter_code
_entity_poly.pdbx_strand_id
1 'polypeptide(L)'
;HFGLGRGQSYTPAWSIYVGGPDFWEFINALRVDWGANATIPGMYSFWRPEVNPHKALMEDSEKLRAYLQRKRIDIFSLSPWFEYYSPVKYWQPRSEYKKLIQGTMAKIRAVQPAAKFLANTETFLYYAPESFFKGTLPAYWTEAKGILPRGPKRPHDLSLSAAATAVIDATPWRDSVFRDAKGNAVIDLHYAGAYKDGGVNLKLYPTLDNYWFGKFKEMVDFLIGDCGYDGIYIDSFSYYYSRTYDRWDGHSVDIDAVTGRIRSKHARLGLMTAPARREWVKHITDQGKICYVNGKRSTAELQSLDHVGYMEAEWTFNPSAEVLTASRAAKAQLSAPLALGVRPSRWPEHKTQYAEIIHKAVIAYLRHGALYCHYTSEIPAVGQPGGGEYGILNHMFPFTPVELHEGWVVGKERTITAVSGSFVWPHPEAPVCLRFDLRGLRQEGGVTMRQDGQGWRVDVALDDWRGTAVIQAAGPLADRE
;
A
#
# COMPACT_ATOMS: atom_id res chain seq x y z
N HIS A 1 15.09 -12.23 18.99
CA HIS A 1 16.32 -11.89 19.72
C HIS A 1 17.51 -12.15 18.80
N PHE A 2 18.63 -11.45 19.01
CA PHE A 2 19.86 -11.66 18.26
C PHE A 2 20.74 -12.69 18.95
N GLY A 3 21.27 -13.65 18.20
CA GLY A 3 22.20 -14.67 18.64
C GLY A 3 23.33 -14.80 17.65
N LEU A 4 24.52 -15.15 18.15
CA LEU A 4 25.71 -15.31 17.35
C LEU A 4 26.26 -16.72 17.55
N GLY A 5 26.65 -17.38 16.47
CA GLY A 5 27.29 -18.69 16.54
C GLY A 5 28.60 -18.64 17.34
N ARG A 6 29.00 -19.76 17.94
CA ARG A 6 30.30 -19.85 18.64
C ARG A 6 31.42 -19.50 17.66
N GLY A 7 32.28 -18.57 18.05
CA GLY A 7 33.42 -18.11 17.24
C GLY A 7 33.05 -17.25 16.04
N GLN A 8 31.77 -16.91 15.86
CA GLN A 8 31.33 -15.96 14.84
C GLN A 8 31.42 -14.54 15.37
N SER A 9 31.58 -13.57 14.48
CA SER A 9 31.57 -12.14 14.77
C SER A 9 30.45 -11.44 13.97
N TYR A 10 29.89 -10.37 14.52
CA TYR A 10 28.98 -9.48 13.79
C TYR A 10 29.46 -8.04 13.96
N THR A 11 29.66 -7.34 12.86
CA THR A 11 30.11 -5.95 12.85
C THR A 11 28.89 -5.04 12.63
N PRO A 12 28.43 -4.28 13.64
CA PRO A 12 27.37 -3.31 13.41
C PRO A 12 27.89 -2.14 12.56
N ALA A 13 27.06 -1.67 11.64
CA ALA A 13 27.31 -0.47 10.84
C ALA A 13 26.33 0.63 11.27
N TRP A 14 26.81 1.88 11.31
CA TRP A 14 26.03 3.05 11.71
C TRP A 14 26.27 4.19 10.72
N SER A 15 25.21 4.90 10.37
CA SER A 15 25.30 6.20 9.72
C SER A 15 24.94 7.28 10.74
N ILE A 16 25.79 8.30 10.87
CA ILE A 16 25.59 9.42 11.80
C ILE A 16 25.27 10.65 10.97
N TYR A 17 24.09 11.22 11.20
CA TYR A 17 23.64 12.46 10.56
C TYR A 17 23.79 13.59 11.57
N VAL A 18 24.69 14.54 11.26
CA VAL A 18 24.90 15.75 12.06
C VAL A 18 23.99 16.82 11.49
N GLY A 19 23.04 17.31 12.29
CA GLY A 19 22.06 18.31 11.89
C GLY A 19 21.59 19.17 13.07
N GLY A 20 20.70 20.12 12.82
CA GLY A 20 20.05 20.89 13.87
C GLY A 20 19.12 20.05 14.75
N PRO A 21 18.46 20.65 15.75
CA PRO A 21 17.52 19.95 16.62
C PRO A 21 16.22 19.56 15.90
N ASP A 22 16.02 19.97 14.65
CA ASP A 22 14.80 19.71 13.90
C ASP A 22 14.77 18.29 13.31
N PHE A 23 13.69 17.58 13.64
CA PHE A 23 13.42 16.25 13.10
C PHE A 23 13.29 16.25 11.57
N TRP A 24 12.74 17.33 10.99
CA TRP A 24 12.51 17.41 9.55
C TRP A 24 13.81 17.54 8.75
N GLU A 25 14.80 18.29 9.27
CA GLU A 25 16.15 18.32 8.73
C GLU A 25 16.76 16.90 8.68
N PHE A 26 16.65 16.15 9.79
CA PHE A 26 17.18 14.79 9.87
C PHE A 26 16.52 13.84 8.86
N ILE A 27 15.19 13.78 8.82
CA ILE A 27 14.49 12.82 7.94
C ILE A 27 14.71 13.18 6.47
N ASN A 28 14.78 14.46 6.11
CA ASN A 28 15.05 14.89 4.74
C ASN A 28 16.49 14.52 4.31
N ALA A 29 17.49 14.75 5.16
CA ALA A 29 18.87 14.33 4.89
C ALA A 29 18.98 12.80 4.75
N LEU A 30 18.32 12.05 5.64
CA LEU A 30 18.28 10.59 5.62
C LEU A 30 17.65 10.07 4.31
N ARG A 31 16.54 10.66 3.88
CA ARG A 31 15.84 10.26 2.64
C ARG A 31 16.68 10.49 1.39
N VAL A 32 17.45 11.58 1.35
CA VAL A 32 18.40 11.87 0.26
C VAL A 32 19.50 10.83 0.22
N ASP A 33 20.17 10.59 1.35
CA ASP A 33 21.25 9.60 1.47
C ASP A 33 20.79 8.18 1.10
N TRP A 34 19.59 7.80 1.53
CA TRP A 34 19.03 6.47 1.28
C TRP A 34 18.37 6.31 -0.10
N GLY A 35 18.25 7.38 -0.90
CA GLY A 35 17.54 7.34 -2.18
C GLY A 35 16.04 7.00 -2.04
N ALA A 36 15.40 7.46 -0.96
CA ALA A 36 14.01 7.13 -0.62
C ALA A 36 12.95 7.97 -1.37
N ASN A 37 13.39 8.91 -2.21
CA ASN A 37 12.55 9.91 -2.89
C ASN A 37 11.98 9.43 -4.23
N ALA A 38 11.35 8.25 -4.25
CA ALA A 38 10.73 7.74 -5.48
C ALA A 38 9.50 8.55 -5.89
N THR A 39 9.34 8.74 -7.20
CA THR A 39 8.21 9.46 -7.79
C THR A 39 6.92 8.65 -7.63
N ILE A 40 5.85 9.33 -7.23
CA ILE A 40 4.49 8.80 -7.20
C ILE A 40 3.81 9.23 -8.51
N PRO A 41 3.55 8.31 -9.46
CA PRO A 41 3.25 8.68 -10.84
C PRO A 41 1.85 9.22 -11.08
N GLY A 42 0.91 8.99 -10.17
CA GLY A 42 -0.48 9.40 -10.35
C GLY A 42 -1.38 9.01 -9.20
N MET A 43 -2.63 9.44 -9.27
CA MET A 43 -3.64 9.11 -8.28
C MET A 43 -4.01 7.63 -8.35
N TYR A 44 -3.70 6.89 -7.29
CA TYR A 44 -4.02 5.47 -7.14
C TYR A 44 -5.38 5.29 -6.46
N SER A 45 -6.18 4.32 -6.92
CA SER A 45 -7.36 3.82 -6.22
C SER A 45 -7.56 2.32 -6.42
N PHE A 46 -8.06 1.63 -5.39
CA PHE A 46 -8.53 0.25 -5.57
C PHE A 46 -9.80 0.24 -6.41
N TRP A 47 -9.79 -0.53 -7.50
CA TRP A 47 -10.91 -0.66 -8.42
C TRP A 47 -11.42 -2.10 -8.45
N ARG A 48 -12.71 -2.25 -8.19
CA ARG A 48 -13.36 -3.55 -8.01
C ARG A 48 -14.58 -3.69 -8.92
N PRO A 49 -14.38 -3.96 -10.23
CA PRO A 49 -15.45 -3.97 -11.23
C PRO A 49 -16.53 -5.03 -10.96
N GLU A 50 -16.26 -5.96 -10.04
CA GLU A 50 -17.14 -7.04 -9.63
C GLU A 50 -18.10 -6.69 -8.47
N VAL A 51 -17.93 -5.53 -7.81
CA VAL A 51 -18.79 -5.07 -6.71
C VAL A 51 -19.25 -3.63 -6.90
N ASN A 52 -20.41 -3.29 -6.33
CA ASN A 52 -20.89 -1.91 -6.31
C ASN A 52 -19.99 -1.01 -5.44
N PRO A 53 -19.82 0.27 -5.82
CA PRO A 53 -20.48 0.95 -6.95
C PRO A 53 -19.80 0.73 -8.32
N HIS A 54 -18.56 0.24 -8.36
CA HIS A 54 -17.81 0.12 -9.62
C HIS A 54 -18.48 -0.77 -10.64
N LYS A 55 -19.12 -1.87 -10.22
CA LYS A 55 -19.90 -2.73 -11.13
C LYS A 55 -20.94 -1.94 -11.92
N ALA A 56 -21.76 -1.14 -11.23
CA ALA A 56 -22.77 -0.30 -11.88
C ALA A 56 -22.15 0.76 -12.81
N LEU A 57 -20.98 1.31 -12.47
CA LEU A 57 -20.24 2.22 -13.35
C LEU A 57 -19.75 1.52 -14.63
N MET A 58 -19.34 0.26 -14.54
CA MET A 58 -18.88 -0.52 -15.71
C MET A 58 -20.01 -0.87 -16.70
N GLU A 59 -21.26 -0.69 -16.32
CA GLU A 59 -22.46 -0.91 -17.13
C GLU A 59 -22.89 0.36 -17.90
N ASP A 60 -22.37 1.53 -17.55
CA ASP A 60 -22.76 2.83 -18.12
C ASP A 60 -21.53 3.73 -18.37
N SER A 61 -21.18 3.91 -19.65
CA SER A 61 -19.96 4.63 -20.05
C SER A 61 -20.01 6.12 -19.73
N GLU A 62 -21.19 6.74 -19.73
CA GLU A 62 -21.33 8.16 -19.39
C GLU A 62 -21.16 8.39 -17.90
N LYS A 63 -21.79 7.54 -17.07
CA LYS A 63 -21.57 7.56 -15.62
C LYS A 63 -20.13 7.25 -15.24
N LEU A 64 -19.49 6.29 -15.91
CA LEU A 64 -18.08 6.00 -15.70
C LEU A 64 -17.21 7.21 -16.04
N ARG A 65 -17.44 7.84 -17.20
CA ARG A 65 -16.70 9.04 -17.61
C ARG A 65 -16.85 10.18 -16.60
N ALA A 66 -18.08 10.49 -16.19
CA ALA A 66 -18.35 11.55 -15.22
C ALA A 66 -17.70 11.25 -13.85
N TYR A 67 -17.78 10.00 -13.40
CA TYR A 67 -17.12 9.56 -12.17
C TYR A 67 -15.59 9.76 -12.25
N LEU A 68 -14.95 9.33 -13.34
CA LEU A 68 -13.50 9.44 -13.50
C LEU A 68 -13.03 10.87 -13.69
N GLN A 69 -13.83 11.73 -14.35
CA GLN A 69 -13.54 13.16 -14.44
C GLN A 69 -13.57 13.85 -13.07
N ARG A 70 -14.51 13.45 -12.19
CA ARG A 70 -14.63 14.02 -10.85
C ARG A 70 -13.54 13.54 -9.90
N LYS A 71 -13.24 12.24 -9.87
CA LYS A 71 -12.28 11.62 -8.94
C LYS A 71 -10.83 11.61 -9.42
N ARG A 72 -10.61 11.78 -10.73
CA ARG A 72 -9.29 11.84 -11.39
C ARG A 72 -8.35 10.70 -10.99
N ILE A 73 -8.81 9.45 -11.07
CA ILE A 73 -7.97 8.27 -10.85
C ILE A 73 -7.04 8.10 -12.06
N ASP A 74 -5.73 8.01 -11.85
CA ASP A 74 -4.76 7.70 -12.91
C ASP A 74 -4.41 6.21 -12.94
N ILE A 75 -4.29 5.61 -11.75
CA ILE A 75 -3.77 4.26 -11.53
C ILE A 75 -4.84 3.41 -10.82
N PHE A 76 -5.28 2.35 -11.50
CA PHE A 76 -6.32 1.45 -11.05
C PHE A 76 -5.68 0.16 -10.51
N SER A 77 -5.79 -0.08 -9.21
CA SER A 77 -5.44 -1.37 -8.61
C SER A 77 -6.59 -2.34 -8.81
N LEU A 78 -6.49 -3.13 -9.88
CA LEU A 78 -7.62 -3.80 -10.50
C LEU A 78 -7.86 -5.19 -9.91
N SER A 79 -9.04 -5.37 -9.31
CA SER A 79 -9.58 -6.69 -8.98
C SER A 79 -10.18 -7.39 -10.21
N PRO A 80 -10.36 -8.72 -10.18
CA PRO A 80 -10.07 -9.63 -9.06
C PRO A 80 -8.58 -9.85 -8.81
N TRP A 81 -8.25 -10.21 -7.56
CA TRP A 81 -6.89 -10.58 -7.17
C TRP A 81 -6.48 -11.86 -7.89
N PHE A 82 -5.25 -11.87 -8.40
CA PHE A 82 -4.76 -12.98 -9.21
C PHE A 82 -4.27 -14.14 -8.34
N GLU A 83 -4.77 -15.36 -8.61
CA GLU A 83 -4.46 -16.61 -7.88
C GLU A 83 -4.51 -16.48 -6.34
N TYR A 84 -5.34 -15.55 -5.86
CA TYR A 84 -5.59 -15.27 -4.45
C TYR A 84 -7.10 -15.14 -4.18
N TYR A 85 -7.47 -14.81 -2.94
CA TYR A 85 -8.83 -14.55 -2.50
C TYR A 85 -9.61 -13.67 -3.49
N SER A 86 -10.74 -14.21 -3.97
CA SER A 86 -11.76 -13.46 -4.70
C SER A 86 -13.14 -13.83 -4.16
N PRO A 87 -13.99 -12.85 -3.78
CA PRO A 87 -15.37 -13.11 -3.33
C PRO A 87 -16.28 -13.66 -4.43
N VAL A 88 -15.80 -13.66 -5.69
CA VAL A 88 -16.56 -14.05 -6.87
C VAL A 88 -16.17 -15.43 -7.35
N LYS A 89 -14.88 -15.67 -7.62
CA LYS A 89 -14.41 -16.92 -8.22
C LYS A 89 -12.89 -17.07 -8.04
N TYR A 90 -12.41 -18.27 -7.70
CA TYR A 90 -11.00 -18.60 -7.91
C TYR A 90 -10.76 -18.87 -9.41
N TRP A 91 -9.85 -18.12 -10.03
CA TRP A 91 -9.71 -18.10 -11.49
C TRP A 91 -8.81 -19.21 -12.01
N GLN A 92 -9.41 -20.34 -12.38
CA GLN A 92 -8.81 -21.35 -13.23
C GLN A 92 -9.83 -21.76 -14.30
N PRO A 93 -9.45 -21.75 -15.61
CA PRO A 93 -8.11 -21.50 -16.17
C PRO A 93 -7.72 -20.01 -16.27
N ARG A 94 -6.42 -19.71 -16.28
CA ARG A 94 -5.85 -18.33 -16.45
C ARG A 94 -6.36 -17.59 -17.70
N SER A 95 -6.75 -18.31 -18.76
CA SER A 95 -7.34 -17.73 -19.97
C SER A 95 -8.65 -16.98 -19.70
N GLU A 96 -9.47 -17.45 -18.75
CA GLU A 96 -10.69 -16.74 -18.34
C GLU A 96 -10.36 -15.43 -17.62
N TYR A 97 -9.36 -15.45 -16.73
CA TYR A 97 -8.88 -14.25 -16.05
C TYR A 97 -8.38 -13.20 -17.05
N LYS A 98 -7.54 -13.62 -17.99
CA LYS A 98 -7.03 -12.75 -19.07
C LYS A 98 -8.16 -12.10 -19.84
N LYS A 99 -9.15 -12.87 -20.30
CA LYS A 99 -10.30 -12.36 -21.06
C LYS A 99 -11.10 -11.33 -20.26
N LEU A 100 -11.38 -11.61 -18.98
CA LEU A 100 -12.09 -10.68 -18.10
C LEU A 100 -11.34 -9.36 -17.97
N ILE A 101 -10.07 -9.43 -17.60
CA ILE A 101 -9.26 -8.25 -17.29
C ILE A 101 -9.04 -7.39 -18.53
N GLN A 102 -8.74 -8.00 -19.68
CA GLN A 102 -8.58 -7.27 -20.94
C GLN A 102 -9.88 -6.55 -21.34
N GLY A 103 -11.05 -7.20 -21.17
CA GLY A 103 -12.34 -6.57 -21.39
C GLY A 103 -12.60 -5.38 -20.45
N THR A 104 -12.25 -5.52 -19.17
CA THR A 104 -12.38 -4.43 -18.18
C THR A 104 -11.47 -3.25 -18.50
N MET A 105 -10.19 -3.50 -18.78
CA MET A 105 -9.23 -2.45 -19.13
C MET A 105 -9.65 -1.72 -20.41
N ALA A 106 -10.15 -2.43 -21.42
CA ALA A 106 -10.63 -1.83 -22.66
C ALA A 106 -11.80 -0.86 -22.41
N LYS A 107 -12.76 -1.24 -21.57
CA LYS A 107 -13.90 -0.36 -21.19
C LYS A 107 -13.44 0.91 -20.48
N ILE A 108 -12.49 0.82 -19.55
CA ILE A 108 -11.97 1.99 -18.84
C ILE A 108 -11.15 2.87 -19.80
N ARG A 109 -10.29 2.27 -20.64
CA ARG A 109 -9.49 3.02 -21.64
C ARG A 109 -10.37 3.73 -22.68
N ALA A 110 -11.56 3.22 -22.99
CA ALA A 110 -12.49 3.87 -23.90
C ALA A 110 -12.99 5.24 -23.39
N VAL A 111 -13.01 5.46 -22.08
CA VAL A 111 -13.38 6.76 -21.48
C VAL A 111 -12.18 7.53 -20.93
N GLN A 112 -11.08 6.84 -20.61
CA GLN A 112 -9.83 7.43 -20.12
C GLN A 112 -8.61 6.70 -20.73
N PRO A 113 -8.15 7.11 -21.93
CA PRO A 113 -7.07 6.42 -22.65
C PRO A 113 -5.75 6.30 -21.89
N ALA A 114 -5.44 7.28 -21.03
CA ALA A 114 -4.21 7.33 -20.24
C ALA A 114 -4.22 6.46 -18.98
N ALA A 115 -5.34 5.81 -18.65
CA ALA A 115 -5.46 4.97 -17.45
C ALA A 115 -4.38 3.88 -17.39
N LYS A 116 -3.80 3.73 -16.20
CA LYS A 116 -2.82 2.69 -15.86
C LYS A 116 -3.43 1.64 -14.97
N PHE A 117 -3.09 0.38 -15.19
CA PHE A 117 -3.68 -0.74 -14.45
C PHE A 117 -2.60 -1.52 -13.71
N LEU A 118 -2.81 -1.75 -12.42
CA LEU A 118 -1.99 -2.63 -11.61
C LEU A 118 -2.75 -3.91 -11.31
N ALA A 119 -2.11 -5.06 -11.50
CA ALA A 119 -2.68 -6.34 -11.09
C ALA A 119 -2.59 -6.49 -9.57
N ASN A 120 -3.68 -6.85 -8.91
CA ASN A 120 -3.67 -7.12 -7.47
C ASN A 120 -3.12 -8.53 -7.21
N THR A 121 -2.04 -8.60 -6.43
CA THR A 121 -1.38 -9.85 -6.03
C THR A 121 -1.17 -9.90 -4.52
N GLU A 122 -1.02 -11.11 -4.00
CA GLU A 122 -0.69 -11.39 -2.60
C GLU A 122 0.58 -12.27 -2.60
N THR A 123 1.55 -11.92 -1.75
CA THR A 123 2.84 -12.64 -1.68
C THR A 123 2.91 -13.61 -0.52
N PHE A 124 2.10 -13.39 0.51
CA PHE A 124 2.15 -14.11 1.76
C PHE A 124 1.24 -15.34 1.77
N LEU A 125 0.21 -15.33 0.92
CA LEU A 125 -0.88 -16.31 0.90
C LEU A 125 -1.13 -16.82 -0.52
N TYR A 126 -1.30 -18.13 -0.67
CA TYR A 126 -1.64 -18.76 -1.94
C TYR A 126 -2.78 -19.76 -1.76
N TYR A 127 -3.82 -19.65 -2.59
CA TYR A 127 -4.98 -20.52 -2.48
C TYR A 127 -4.64 -21.98 -2.80
N ALA A 128 -5.04 -22.89 -1.92
CA ALA A 128 -5.01 -24.33 -2.13
C ALA A 128 -6.42 -24.91 -1.92
N PRO A 129 -7.00 -25.60 -2.92
CA PRO A 129 -8.30 -26.24 -2.76
C PRO A 129 -8.21 -27.38 -1.73
N GLU A 130 -9.31 -27.78 -1.11
CA GLU A 130 -9.28 -28.83 -0.08
C GLU A 130 -8.80 -30.19 -0.61
N SER A 131 -9.08 -30.46 -1.88
CA SER A 131 -8.59 -31.65 -2.59
C SER A 131 -7.06 -31.75 -2.61
N PHE A 132 -6.37 -30.61 -2.55
CA PHE A 132 -4.90 -30.56 -2.42
C PHE A 132 -4.42 -31.37 -1.21
N PHE A 133 -5.15 -31.30 -0.10
CA PHE A 133 -4.77 -31.93 1.16
C PHE A 133 -5.21 -33.39 1.28
N LYS A 134 -5.84 -33.98 0.27
CA LYS A 134 -6.20 -35.41 0.23
C LYS A 134 -6.96 -35.89 1.48
N GLY A 135 -7.85 -35.04 2.01
CA GLY A 135 -8.66 -35.36 3.20
C GLY A 135 -7.92 -35.30 4.55
N THR A 136 -6.67 -34.81 4.58
CA THR A 136 -5.86 -34.71 5.81
C THR A 136 -6.08 -33.43 6.61
N LEU A 137 -6.90 -32.49 6.10
CA LEU A 137 -7.24 -31.28 6.84
C LEU A 137 -8.00 -31.61 8.13
N PRO A 138 -7.68 -30.95 9.26
CA PRO A 138 -8.31 -31.27 10.55
C PRO A 138 -9.82 -31.03 10.56
N ALA A 139 -10.59 -31.78 11.36
CA ALA A 139 -12.05 -31.67 11.41
C ALA A 139 -12.58 -30.26 11.77
N TYR A 140 -11.89 -29.52 12.66
CA TYR A 140 -12.28 -28.14 12.99
C TYR A 140 -12.15 -27.18 11.78
N TRP A 141 -11.42 -27.55 10.71
CA TRP A 141 -11.46 -26.84 9.43
C TRP A 141 -12.89 -26.86 8.86
N THR A 142 -13.49 -28.05 8.81
CA THR A 142 -14.84 -28.27 8.30
C THR A 142 -15.87 -27.49 9.12
N GLU A 143 -15.68 -27.40 10.44
CA GLU A 143 -16.52 -26.60 11.35
C GLU A 143 -16.30 -25.08 11.20
N ALA A 144 -15.09 -24.65 10.81
CA ALA A 144 -14.74 -23.23 10.67
C ALA A 144 -15.36 -22.56 9.42
N LYS A 145 -15.74 -23.36 8.40
CA LYS A 145 -16.34 -22.89 7.13
C LYS A 145 -17.59 -22.02 7.31
N GLY A 146 -18.33 -22.21 8.40
CA GLY A 146 -19.61 -21.52 8.64
C GLY A 146 -19.53 -20.19 9.40
N ILE A 147 -18.36 -19.73 9.83
CA ILE A 147 -18.24 -18.62 10.79
C ILE A 147 -17.28 -17.54 10.26
N LEU A 148 -17.80 -16.31 10.17
CA LEU A 148 -17.07 -15.12 9.70
C LEU A 148 -15.81 -14.79 10.54
N PRO A 149 -14.78 -14.18 9.93
CA PRO A 149 -13.41 -14.11 10.47
C PRO A 149 -13.14 -13.05 11.55
N ARG A 150 -14.16 -12.48 12.22
CA ARG A 150 -14.00 -11.33 13.12
C ARG A 150 -14.25 -11.60 14.61
N GLY A 151 -13.97 -12.82 15.08
CA GLY A 151 -14.00 -13.13 16.50
C GLY A 151 -12.61 -12.98 17.15
N PRO A 152 -12.44 -12.28 18.29
CA PRO A 152 -11.15 -12.07 18.97
C PRO A 152 -10.50 -13.35 19.53
N LYS A 153 -11.10 -14.53 19.31
CA LYS A 153 -10.67 -15.83 19.85
C LYS A 153 -10.12 -16.80 18.80
N ARG A 154 -10.09 -16.46 17.50
CA ARG A 154 -9.53 -17.37 16.48
C ARG A 154 -8.06 -17.09 16.21
N PRO A 155 -7.21 -18.13 16.20
CA PRO A 155 -5.85 -17.97 15.72
C PRO A 155 -5.88 -17.64 14.22
N HIS A 156 -5.08 -16.65 13.81
CA HIS A 156 -4.89 -16.30 12.40
C HIS A 156 -4.20 -17.42 11.63
N ASP A 157 -3.33 -18.16 12.32
CA ASP A 157 -2.46 -19.17 11.76
C ASP A 157 -2.79 -20.55 12.32
N LEU A 158 -2.54 -21.57 11.52
CA LEU A 158 -2.76 -22.93 11.92
C LEU A 158 -1.60 -23.84 11.54
N SER A 159 -0.97 -24.43 12.56
CA SER A 159 -0.08 -25.58 12.40
C SER A 159 -0.86 -26.82 11.99
N LEU A 160 -0.43 -27.45 10.90
CA LEU A 160 -0.99 -28.70 10.42
C LEU A 160 -0.49 -29.91 11.22
N SER A 161 -1.16 -31.05 11.05
CA SER A 161 -0.65 -32.34 11.52
C SER A 161 0.55 -32.80 10.67
N ALA A 162 1.31 -33.78 11.16
CA ALA A 162 2.39 -34.39 10.37
C ALA A 162 1.88 -35.00 9.06
N ALA A 163 0.70 -35.64 9.08
CA ALA A 163 0.08 -36.24 7.91
C ALA A 163 -0.29 -35.18 6.86
N ALA A 164 -0.88 -34.06 7.26
CA ALA A 164 -1.22 -32.97 6.35
C ALA A 164 0.03 -32.22 5.85
N THR A 165 1.04 -32.09 6.70
CA THR A 165 2.34 -31.52 6.32
C THR A 165 3.02 -32.37 5.25
N ALA A 166 3.01 -33.70 5.39
CA ALA A 166 3.56 -34.62 4.39
C ALA A 166 2.90 -34.47 2.99
N VAL A 167 1.64 -34.04 2.93
CA VAL A 167 0.98 -33.74 1.65
C VAL A 167 1.62 -32.53 0.96
N ILE A 168 1.92 -31.45 1.71
CA ILE A 168 2.65 -30.29 1.18
C ILE A 168 4.08 -30.69 0.81
N ASP A 169 4.73 -31.51 1.63
CA ASP A 169 6.14 -31.92 1.44
C ASP A 169 6.37 -32.74 0.16
N ALA A 170 5.32 -33.40 -0.33
CA ALA A 170 5.29 -34.11 -1.59
C ALA A 170 5.13 -33.19 -2.82
N THR A 171 5.05 -31.86 -2.63
CA THR A 171 4.89 -30.87 -3.69
C THR A 171 6.08 -29.91 -3.75
N PRO A 172 6.22 -29.12 -4.83
CA PRO A 172 7.25 -28.07 -4.89
C PRO A 172 7.15 -27.03 -3.76
N TRP A 173 5.97 -26.83 -3.15
CA TRP A 173 5.75 -25.86 -2.07
C TRP A 173 6.52 -26.14 -0.77
N ARG A 174 7.09 -27.34 -0.63
CA ARG A 174 7.78 -27.82 0.58
C ARG A 174 8.88 -26.89 1.09
N ASP A 175 9.53 -26.16 0.18
CA ASP A 175 10.67 -25.27 0.43
C ASP A 175 10.27 -23.79 0.68
N SER A 176 8.98 -23.50 0.55
CA SER A 176 8.42 -22.14 0.55
C SER A 176 7.40 -21.93 1.67
N VAL A 177 6.88 -23.01 2.25
CA VAL A 177 5.85 -22.95 3.30
C VAL A 177 6.42 -22.57 4.66
N PHE A 178 5.67 -21.76 5.41
CA PHE A 178 5.99 -21.45 6.81
C PHE A 178 5.98 -22.72 7.65
N ARG A 179 6.95 -22.86 8.56
CA ARG A 179 6.97 -23.97 9.52
C ARG A 179 7.04 -23.52 10.95
N ASP A 180 6.30 -24.23 11.80
CA ASP A 180 6.39 -24.08 13.25
C ASP A 180 7.63 -24.80 13.83
N ALA A 181 7.87 -24.64 15.13
CA ALA A 181 9.02 -25.22 15.81
C ALA A 181 9.04 -26.77 15.84
N LYS A 182 7.94 -27.44 15.49
CA LYS A 182 7.86 -28.90 15.36
C LYS A 182 8.07 -29.36 13.91
N GLY A 183 8.29 -28.43 12.97
CA GLY A 183 8.44 -28.71 11.55
C GLY A 183 7.12 -28.90 10.80
N ASN A 184 5.97 -28.62 11.43
CA ASN A 184 4.70 -28.70 10.74
C ASN A 184 4.50 -27.47 9.85
N ALA A 185 3.88 -27.67 8.69
CA ALA A 185 3.48 -26.57 7.83
C ALA A 185 2.39 -25.71 8.50
N VAL A 186 2.42 -24.41 8.24
CA VAL A 186 1.45 -23.44 8.75
C VAL A 186 0.61 -22.88 7.60
N ILE A 187 -0.71 -22.87 7.78
CA ILE A 187 -1.68 -22.28 6.84
C ILE A 187 -2.41 -21.10 7.48
N ASP A 188 -3.03 -20.26 6.65
CA ASP A 188 -3.85 -19.12 7.11
C ASP A 188 -5.31 -19.56 7.32
N LEU A 189 -5.86 -19.11 8.44
CA LEU A 189 -7.27 -19.28 8.79
C LEU A 189 -8.06 -17.97 8.70
N HIS A 190 -7.43 -16.82 8.46
CA HIS A 190 -8.11 -15.55 8.44
C HIS A 190 -9.12 -15.46 7.27
N TYR A 191 -8.74 -15.92 6.08
CA TYR A 191 -9.60 -15.88 4.90
C TYR A 191 -10.32 -17.19 4.60
N ALA A 192 -10.17 -18.17 5.48
CA ALA A 192 -10.75 -19.51 5.38
C ALA A 192 -12.23 -19.55 4.98
N GLY A 193 -13.08 -18.82 5.70
CA GLY A 193 -14.52 -18.79 5.46
C GLY A 193 -14.94 -17.96 4.25
N ALA A 194 -14.00 -17.38 3.52
CA ALA A 194 -14.27 -16.49 2.41
C ALA A 194 -14.30 -17.22 1.05
N TYR A 195 -13.80 -18.47 0.98
CA TYR A 195 -13.83 -19.31 -0.22
C TYR A 195 -15.13 -20.09 -0.32
N LYS A 196 -16.03 -19.65 -1.20
CA LYS A 196 -17.31 -20.34 -1.46
C LYS A 196 -17.12 -21.77 -2.00
N ASP A 197 -16.07 -21.97 -2.79
CA ASP A 197 -15.73 -23.26 -3.39
C ASP A 197 -14.88 -24.16 -2.46
N GLY A 198 -14.68 -23.74 -1.21
CA GLY A 198 -13.78 -24.37 -0.25
C GLY A 198 -12.31 -24.08 -0.53
N GLY A 199 -11.45 -24.39 0.45
CA GLY A 199 -10.00 -24.23 0.36
C GLY A 199 -9.39 -23.34 1.44
N VAL A 200 -8.07 -23.42 1.56
CA VAL A 200 -7.24 -22.69 2.53
C VAL A 200 -6.14 -21.93 1.81
N ASN A 201 -5.52 -20.98 2.49
CA ASN A 201 -4.30 -20.37 1.98
C ASN A 201 -3.07 -21.05 2.59
N LEU A 202 -2.17 -21.51 1.72
CA LEU A 202 -0.79 -21.78 2.10
C LEU A 202 -0.15 -20.46 2.53
N LYS A 203 0.62 -20.47 3.63
CA LYS A 203 1.47 -19.34 3.99
C LYS A 203 2.86 -19.55 3.42
N LEU A 204 3.29 -18.63 2.57
CA LEU A 204 4.48 -18.79 1.75
C LEU A 204 5.46 -17.63 1.92
N TYR A 205 6.76 -17.92 1.89
CA TYR A 205 7.81 -16.91 1.88
C TYR A 205 8.81 -17.18 0.75
N PRO A 206 9.39 -16.13 0.14
CA PRO A 206 10.35 -16.31 -0.93
C PRO A 206 11.79 -16.32 -0.42
N THR A 207 12.61 -17.17 -1.03
CA THR A 207 14.07 -17.10 -1.02
C THR A 207 14.53 -17.28 -2.46
N LEU A 208 15.71 -16.79 -2.83
CA LEU A 208 16.14 -16.73 -4.24
C LEU A 208 16.15 -18.10 -4.95
N ASP A 209 16.22 -19.18 -4.16
CA ASP A 209 16.36 -20.56 -4.59
C ASP A 209 15.08 -21.41 -4.42
N ASN A 210 13.99 -20.85 -3.88
CA ASN A 210 12.78 -21.63 -3.62
C ASN A 210 11.70 -21.51 -4.70
N TYR A 211 10.78 -22.48 -4.67
CA TYR A 211 9.70 -22.57 -5.65
C TYR A 211 8.84 -21.29 -5.72
N TRP A 212 8.52 -20.69 -4.58
CA TRP A 212 7.65 -19.51 -4.55
C TRP A 212 8.27 -18.29 -5.25
N PHE A 213 9.58 -18.09 -5.12
CA PHE A 213 10.28 -17.02 -5.82
C PHE A 213 10.10 -17.10 -7.34
N GLY A 214 10.35 -18.27 -7.91
CA GLY A 214 10.17 -18.52 -9.35
C GLY A 214 8.70 -18.43 -9.77
N LYS A 215 7.79 -19.00 -8.97
CA LYS A 215 6.36 -19.00 -9.27
C LYS A 215 5.78 -17.59 -9.31
N PHE A 216 6.15 -16.72 -8.39
CA PHE A 216 5.67 -15.33 -8.40
C PHE A 216 6.19 -14.56 -9.62
N LYS A 217 7.43 -14.77 -10.06
CA LYS A 217 7.94 -14.19 -11.31
C LYS A 217 7.12 -14.63 -12.52
N GLU A 218 6.80 -15.93 -12.61
CA GLU A 218 5.91 -16.47 -13.65
C GLU A 218 4.51 -15.82 -13.61
N MET A 219 3.96 -15.57 -12.42
CA MET A 219 2.69 -14.84 -12.26
C MET A 219 2.81 -13.40 -12.79
N VAL A 220 3.89 -12.69 -12.45
CA VAL A 220 4.16 -11.34 -12.91
C VAL A 220 4.30 -11.29 -14.44
N ASP A 221 5.01 -12.25 -15.03
CA ASP A 221 5.20 -12.36 -16.49
C ASP A 221 3.87 -12.56 -17.22
N PHE A 222 3.00 -13.43 -16.70
CA PHE A 222 1.65 -13.60 -17.24
C PHE A 222 0.83 -12.30 -17.13
N LEU A 223 0.85 -11.64 -15.96
CA LEU A 223 0.05 -10.44 -15.74
C LEU A 223 0.52 -9.27 -16.63
N ILE A 224 1.82 -9.04 -16.73
CA ILE A 224 2.36 -7.95 -17.56
C ILE A 224 2.32 -8.32 -19.04
N GLY A 225 2.89 -9.47 -19.40
CA GLY A 225 3.07 -9.89 -20.79
C GLY A 225 1.78 -10.35 -21.47
N ASP A 226 1.00 -11.21 -20.80
CA ASP A 226 -0.20 -11.79 -21.42
C ASP A 226 -1.46 -10.98 -21.18
N CYS A 227 -1.66 -10.44 -19.97
CA CYS A 227 -2.85 -9.64 -19.67
C CYS A 227 -2.70 -8.18 -20.12
N GLY A 228 -1.47 -7.64 -20.16
CA GLY A 228 -1.21 -6.27 -20.60
C GLY A 228 -1.31 -5.23 -19.48
N TYR A 229 -1.06 -5.61 -18.23
CA TYR A 229 -1.00 -4.68 -17.11
C TYR A 229 0.16 -3.68 -17.24
N ASP A 230 -0.02 -2.48 -16.68
CA ASP A 230 1.02 -1.45 -16.59
C ASP A 230 1.92 -1.63 -15.35
N GLY A 231 1.56 -2.56 -14.46
CA GLY A 231 2.32 -2.86 -13.25
C GLY A 231 1.63 -3.84 -12.31
N ILE A 232 2.19 -4.00 -11.12
CA ILE A 232 1.74 -4.93 -10.09
C ILE A 232 1.56 -4.20 -8.77
N TYR A 233 0.43 -4.45 -8.11
CA TYR A 233 0.23 -4.17 -6.69
C TYR A 233 0.45 -5.45 -5.88
N ILE A 234 1.23 -5.35 -4.80
CA ILE A 234 1.62 -6.47 -3.95
C ILE A 234 1.18 -6.22 -2.51
N ASP A 235 0.28 -7.08 -2.00
CA ASP A 235 -0.07 -7.08 -0.58
C ASP A 235 0.90 -7.93 0.27
N SER A 236 0.91 -7.66 1.57
CA SER A 236 1.71 -8.34 2.60
C SER A 236 3.22 -8.44 2.31
N PHE A 237 3.78 -7.47 1.59
CA PHE A 237 5.15 -7.49 1.06
C PHE A 237 6.27 -7.49 2.12
N SER A 238 6.01 -7.05 3.36
CA SER A 238 7.08 -6.79 4.33
C SER A 238 7.63 -8.02 5.07
N TYR A 239 6.81 -9.05 5.30
CA TYR A 239 7.13 -10.23 6.14
C TYR A 239 7.65 -9.93 7.57
N TYR A 240 7.55 -8.68 8.02
CA TYR A 240 8.33 -8.16 9.16
C TYR A 240 8.07 -8.90 10.48
N TYR A 241 6.81 -9.24 10.77
CA TYR A 241 6.42 -9.89 12.02
C TYR A 241 6.51 -11.42 11.97
N SER A 242 6.97 -11.97 10.85
CA SER A 242 6.86 -13.39 10.57
C SER A 242 8.19 -14.12 10.78
N ARG A 243 8.08 -15.39 11.14
CA ARG A 243 9.20 -16.29 11.35
C ARG A 243 8.86 -17.70 10.86
N THR A 244 9.89 -18.44 10.53
CA THR A 244 9.82 -19.87 10.19
C THR A 244 10.93 -20.62 10.92
N TYR A 245 10.69 -21.89 11.25
CA TYR A 245 11.64 -22.74 11.98
C TYR A 245 12.24 -23.86 11.12
N ASP A 246 11.96 -23.89 9.81
CA ASP A 246 12.57 -24.86 8.90
C ASP A 246 14.06 -24.57 8.62
N ARG A 247 14.51 -23.34 8.87
CA ARG A 247 15.90 -22.91 8.73
C ARG A 247 16.28 -21.81 9.71
N TRP A 248 17.58 -21.59 9.86
CA TRP A 248 18.14 -20.50 10.66
C TRP A 248 18.71 -19.43 9.74
N ASP A 249 18.38 -18.16 9.98
CA ASP A 249 18.93 -17.01 9.23
C ASP A 249 20.32 -16.58 9.72
N GLY A 250 20.95 -17.36 10.59
CA GLY A 250 22.27 -17.09 11.18
C GLY A 250 22.25 -16.22 12.44
N HIS A 251 21.15 -15.53 12.74
CA HIS A 251 21.11 -14.53 13.81
C HIS A 251 19.87 -14.56 14.69
N SER A 252 18.76 -15.11 14.22
CA SER A 252 17.49 -15.07 14.94
C SER A 252 17.31 -16.27 15.85
N VAL A 253 17.09 -15.98 17.13
CA VAL A 253 16.90 -16.99 18.18
C VAL A 253 15.77 -16.61 19.12
N ASP A 254 15.16 -17.63 19.74
CA ASP A 254 14.39 -17.47 20.96
C ASP A 254 15.33 -17.66 22.15
N ILE A 255 15.37 -16.67 23.05
CA ILE A 255 16.24 -16.68 24.22
C ILE A 255 15.35 -16.71 25.46
N ASP A 256 15.73 -17.54 26.42
CA ASP A 256 15.21 -17.48 27.78
C ASP A 256 15.70 -16.20 28.45
N ALA A 257 14.78 -15.25 28.71
CA ALA A 257 15.14 -13.94 29.22
C ALA A 257 15.78 -13.94 30.62
N VAL A 258 15.63 -15.04 31.39
CA VAL A 258 16.17 -15.16 32.74
C VAL A 258 17.57 -15.78 32.71
N THR A 259 17.74 -16.86 31.95
CA THR A 259 18.97 -17.66 31.94
C THR A 259 19.92 -17.31 30.80
N GLY A 260 19.46 -16.54 29.81
CA GLY A 260 20.21 -16.25 28.58
C GLY A 260 20.37 -17.45 27.64
N ARG A 261 19.77 -18.61 27.96
CA ARG A 261 19.88 -19.82 27.14
C ARG A 261 19.09 -19.67 25.83
N ILE A 262 19.73 -20.01 24.72
CA ILE A 262 19.04 -20.13 23.42
C ILE A 262 18.12 -21.34 23.48
N ARG A 263 16.82 -21.11 23.31
CA ARG A 263 15.77 -22.15 23.28
C ARG A 263 15.60 -22.75 21.88
N SER A 264 15.68 -21.90 20.85
CA SER A 264 15.51 -22.31 19.46
C SER A 264 16.22 -21.33 18.51
N LYS A 265 16.54 -21.82 17.32
CA LYS A 265 16.99 -21.04 16.16
C LYS A 265 15.84 -20.94 15.16
N HIS A 266 15.66 -19.79 14.53
CA HIS A 266 14.62 -19.58 13.52
C HIS A 266 15.10 -18.57 12.47
N ALA A 267 14.33 -18.38 11.40
CA ALA A 267 14.54 -17.29 10.47
C ALA A 267 13.48 -16.21 10.65
N ARG A 268 13.90 -14.93 10.71
CA ARG A 268 13.01 -13.78 10.61
C ARG A 268 12.77 -13.47 9.15
N LEU A 269 11.53 -13.66 8.71
CA LEU A 269 11.20 -13.58 7.29
C LEU A 269 11.36 -12.17 6.74
N GLY A 270 11.10 -11.12 7.54
CA GLY A 270 11.34 -9.74 7.12
C GLY A 270 12.78 -9.43 6.71
N LEU A 271 13.77 -10.19 7.18
CA LEU A 271 15.18 -10.06 6.78
C LEU A 271 15.54 -11.10 5.72
N MET A 272 15.25 -12.37 5.99
CA MET A 272 15.63 -13.48 5.09
C MET A 272 15.06 -13.35 3.68
N THR A 273 13.85 -12.79 3.53
CA THR A 273 13.19 -12.64 2.23
C THR A 273 13.57 -11.34 1.50
N ALA A 274 14.36 -10.46 2.11
CA ALA A 274 14.71 -9.15 1.53
C ALA A 274 15.40 -9.26 0.16
N PRO A 275 16.38 -10.16 -0.06
CA PRO A 275 17.00 -10.32 -1.39
C PRO A 275 15.99 -10.77 -2.45
N ALA A 276 15.13 -11.72 -2.14
CA ALA A 276 14.12 -12.22 -3.08
C ALA A 276 13.09 -11.15 -3.45
N ARG A 277 12.65 -10.35 -2.47
CA ARG A 277 11.73 -9.22 -2.71
C ARG A 277 12.36 -8.11 -3.55
N ARG A 278 13.64 -7.82 -3.34
CA ARG A 278 14.41 -6.91 -4.21
C ARG A 278 14.37 -7.40 -5.66
N GLU A 279 14.63 -8.68 -5.88
CA GLU A 279 14.61 -9.26 -7.23
C GLU A 279 13.19 -9.28 -7.84
N TRP A 280 12.14 -9.46 -7.05
CA TRP A 280 10.77 -9.27 -7.54
C TRP A 280 10.46 -7.84 -7.95
N VAL A 281 10.86 -6.85 -7.13
CA VAL A 281 10.69 -5.43 -7.48
C VAL A 281 11.45 -5.12 -8.77
N LYS A 282 12.72 -5.52 -8.86
CA LYS A 282 13.54 -5.34 -10.07
C LYS A 282 12.94 -6.02 -11.29
N HIS A 283 12.43 -7.25 -11.14
CA HIS A 283 11.77 -7.97 -12.24
C HIS A 283 10.59 -7.18 -12.82
N ILE A 284 9.89 -6.38 -12.01
CA ILE A 284 8.81 -5.49 -12.47
C ILE A 284 9.39 -4.19 -13.04
N THR A 285 10.25 -3.50 -12.28
CA THR A 285 10.71 -2.14 -12.62
C THR A 285 11.69 -2.10 -13.78
N ASP A 286 12.52 -3.13 -13.96
CA ASP A 286 13.49 -3.24 -15.06
C ASP A 286 12.77 -3.39 -16.43
N GLN A 287 11.48 -3.75 -16.43
CA GLN A 287 10.60 -3.74 -17.62
C GLN A 287 9.90 -2.37 -17.85
N GLY A 288 10.25 -1.35 -17.07
CA GLY A 288 9.59 -0.03 -17.10
C GLY A 288 8.16 -0.05 -16.54
N LYS A 289 7.82 -1.01 -15.68
CA LYS A 289 6.47 -1.20 -15.12
C LYS A 289 6.40 -0.69 -13.68
N ILE A 290 5.18 -0.35 -13.26
CA ILE A 290 4.92 0.21 -11.94
C ILE A 290 4.87 -0.91 -10.90
N CYS A 291 5.59 -0.75 -9.79
CA CYS A 291 5.48 -1.63 -8.62
C CYS A 291 4.90 -0.85 -7.43
N TYR A 292 3.72 -1.26 -6.95
CA TYR A 292 3.13 -0.76 -5.70
C TYR A 292 3.11 -1.86 -4.65
N VAL A 293 3.37 -1.52 -3.39
CA VAL A 293 3.37 -2.47 -2.28
C VAL A 293 2.59 -1.95 -1.09
N ASN A 294 1.89 -2.84 -0.39
CA ASN A 294 1.39 -2.55 0.96
C ASN A 294 2.54 -2.63 1.97
N GLY A 295 2.82 -1.50 2.61
CA GLY A 295 3.80 -1.39 3.67
C GLY A 295 5.06 -0.62 3.27
N LYS A 296 5.95 -0.53 4.25
CA LYS A 296 7.18 0.27 4.19
C LYS A 296 8.36 -0.50 3.59
N ARG A 297 9.27 0.26 2.97
CA ARG A 297 10.64 -0.16 2.68
C ARG A 297 11.37 -0.38 4.01
N SER A 298 11.43 -1.64 4.44
CA SER A 298 11.86 -1.99 5.80
C SER A 298 13.30 -2.47 5.88
N THR A 299 13.97 -2.63 4.73
CA THR A 299 15.30 -3.20 4.62
C THR A 299 16.11 -2.43 3.58
N ALA A 300 17.43 -2.41 3.74
CA ALA A 300 18.34 -1.67 2.87
C ALA A 300 18.25 -2.13 1.40
N GLU A 301 17.97 -3.41 1.16
CA GLU A 301 17.84 -3.99 -0.18
C GLU A 301 16.70 -3.39 -1.01
N LEU A 302 15.67 -2.88 -0.34
CA LEU A 302 14.48 -2.29 -0.95
C LEU A 302 14.52 -0.76 -0.96
N GLN A 303 15.34 -0.16 -0.09
CA GLN A 303 15.24 1.24 0.26
C GLN A 303 15.40 2.20 -0.92
N SER A 304 16.35 1.92 -1.82
CA SER A 304 16.66 2.76 -2.99
C SER A 304 15.96 2.32 -4.28
N LEU A 305 15.08 1.31 -4.23
CA LEU A 305 14.42 0.79 -5.43
C LEU A 305 13.22 1.67 -5.81
N ASP A 306 12.93 1.73 -7.11
CA ASP A 306 11.86 2.53 -7.67
C ASP A 306 10.48 1.84 -7.59
N HIS A 307 9.96 1.70 -6.36
CA HIS A 307 8.63 1.13 -6.12
C HIS A 307 7.84 1.93 -5.07
N VAL A 308 6.54 2.09 -5.25
CA VAL A 308 5.73 2.90 -4.34
C VAL A 308 5.22 2.04 -3.18
N GLY A 309 5.59 2.38 -1.96
CA GLY A 309 5.03 1.79 -0.74
C GLY A 309 4.11 2.78 -0.04
N TYR A 310 2.95 2.33 0.42
CA TYR A 310 2.08 3.13 1.28
C TYR A 310 1.93 2.52 2.68
N MET A 311 1.53 3.34 3.65
CA MET A 311 1.21 2.88 5.00
C MET A 311 -0.29 2.90 5.31
N GLU A 312 -0.81 1.79 5.84
CA GLU A 312 -2.17 1.75 6.40
C GLU A 312 -2.29 2.58 7.69
N ALA A 313 -2.62 3.85 7.53
CA ALA A 313 -2.63 4.82 8.62
C ALA A 313 -4.01 5.02 9.27
N GLU A 314 -5.10 4.54 8.65
CA GLU A 314 -6.48 4.69 9.17
C GLU A 314 -6.65 4.18 10.61
N TRP A 315 -5.86 3.18 11.02
CA TRP A 315 -5.94 2.56 12.33
C TRP A 315 -5.51 3.44 13.50
N THR A 316 -4.83 4.56 13.22
CA THR A 316 -4.40 5.54 14.23
C THR A 316 -5.02 6.91 14.01
N PHE A 317 -5.94 7.02 13.06
CA PHE A 317 -6.64 8.26 12.77
C PHE A 317 -7.93 8.34 13.61
N ASN A 318 -8.22 9.53 14.11
CA ASN A 318 -9.48 9.85 14.78
C ASN A 318 -10.02 11.18 14.24
N PRO A 319 -11.15 11.19 13.51
CA PRO A 319 -11.72 12.42 12.91
C PRO A 319 -12.30 13.40 13.93
N SER A 320 -12.44 12.98 15.19
CA SER A 320 -12.97 13.77 16.31
C SER A 320 -11.89 14.25 17.28
N ALA A 321 -10.62 13.95 17.00
CA ALA A 321 -9.53 14.46 17.82
C ALA A 321 -9.39 15.98 17.67
N GLU A 322 -9.11 16.68 18.77
CA GLU A 322 -8.79 18.11 18.78
C GLU A 322 -7.56 18.41 17.92
N VAL A 323 -6.53 17.58 18.05
CA VAL A 323 -5.34 17.60 17.19
C VAL A 323 -5.45 16.45 16.18
N LEU A 324 -5.69 16.81 14.92
CA LEU A 324 -5.74 15.85 13.82
C LEU A 324 -4.38 15.20 13.60
N THR A 325 -4.31 13.89 13.81
CA THR A 325 -3.08 13.10 13.69
C THR A 325 -3.38 11.67 13.29
N ALA A 326 -2.41 11.03 12.63
CA ALA A 326 -2.42 9.59 12.37
C ALA A 326 -0.99 9.06 12.45
N SER A 327 -0.53 8.70 13.65
CA SER A 327 0.89 8.39 13.91
C SER A 327 1.47 7.25 13.05
N ARG A 328 0.65 6.34 12.51
CA ARG A 328 1.13 5.35 11.53
C ARG A 328 1.55 5.96 10.19
N ALA A 329 1.05 7.13 9.80
CA ALA A 329 1.44 7.82 8.57
C ALA A 329 2.94 8.18 8.58
N ALA A 330 3.53 8.50 9.75
CA ALA A 330 4.96 8.75 9.89
C ALA A 330 5.83 7.56 9.43
N LYS A 331 5.30 6.33 9.44
CA LYS A 331 6.03 5.15 8.95
C LYS A 331 6.24 5.15 7.43
N ALA A 332 5.61 6.05 6.68
CA ALA A 332 5.80 6.24 5.24
C ALA A 332 6.98 7.17 4.89
N GLN A 333 7.58 7.85 5.87
CA GLN A 333 8.64 8.83 5.66
C GLN A 333 9.96 8.22 5.13
N LEU A 334 10.08 6.90 5.06
CA LEU A 334 11.23 6.21 4.46
C LEU A 334 10.82 5.46 3.17
N SER A 335 9.74 5.87 2.52
CA SER A 335 9.33 5.39 1.20
C SER A 335 8.85 6.57 0.34
N ALA A 336 8.05 6.30 -0.70
CA ALA A 336 7.10 7.29 -1.19
C ALA A 336 6.23 7.72 0.02
N PRO A 337 6.24 8.99 0.45
CA PRO A 337 5.61 9.46 1.67
C PRO A 337 4.09 9.42 1.51
N LEU A 338 3.52 8.21 1.55
CA LEU A 338 2.17 7.91 1.13
C LEU A 338 1.47 7.07 2.21
N ALA A 339 0.26 7.47 2.58
CA ALA A 339 -0.58 6.75 3.51
C ALA A 339 -1.90 6.37 2.81
N LEU A 340 -2.32 5.12 3.00
CA LEU A 340 -3.57 4.61 2.46
C LEU A 340 -4.75 5.29 3.14
N GLY A 341 -5.70 5.70 2.33
CA GLY A 341 -6.84 6.48 2.73
C GLY A 341 -7.75 5.78 3.74
N VAL A 342 -8.61 6.58 4.35
CA VAL A 342 -9.52 6.12 5.39
C VAL A 342 -10.83 5.62 4.79
N ARG A 343 -11.53 4.76 5.53
CA ARG A 343 -12.90 4.35 5.23
C ARG A 343 -13.87 5.06 6.18
N PRO A 344 -14.55 6.15 5.77
CA PRO A 344 -15.41 6.91 6.67
C PRO A 344 -16.57 6.09 7.26
N SER A 345 -16.98 5.00 6.61
CA SER A 345 -17.97 4.06 7.16
C SER A 345 -17.57 3.39 8.48
N ARG A 346 -16.31 3.51 8.91
CA ARG A 346 -15.84 3.08 10.23
C ARG A 346 -16.33 3.97 11.37
N TRP A 347 -16.80 5.17 11.06
CA TRP A 347 -17.36 6.16 11.99
C TRP A 347 -18.83 6.42 11.64
N PRO A 348 -19.73 5.45 11.86
CA PRO A 348 -21.14 5.56 11.48
C PRO A 348 -21.87 6.75 12.12
N GLU A 349 -21.42 7.19 13.28
CA GLU A 349 -21.87 8.40 13.98
C GLU A 349 -21.59 9.69 13.21
N HIS A 350 -20.66 9.65 12.24
CA HIS A 350 -20.29 10.77 11.36
C HIS A 350 -20.76 10.59 9.91
N LYS A 351 -21.84 9.83 9.67
CA LYS A 351 -22.37 9.54 8.32
C LYS A 351 -22.65 10.77 7.44
N THR A 352 -22.90 11.94 8.03
CA THR A 352 -23.15 13.22 7.34
C THR A 352 -21.89 14.06 7.12
N GLN A 353 -20.70 13.55 7.46
CA GLN A 353 -19.40 14.24 7.38
C GLN A 353 -18.40 13.47 6.51
N TYR A 354 -18.88 12.75 5.49
CA TYR A 354 -18.04 11.83 4.70
C TYR A 354 -16.86 12.55 4.01
N ALA A 355 -17.13 13.68 3.34
CA ALA A 355 -16.09 14.55 2.76
C ALA A 355 -15.12 15.06 3.84
N GLU A 356 -15.65 15.57 4.95
CA GLU A 356 -14.86 16.12 6.05
C GLU A 356 -13.92 15.10 6.68
N ILE A 357 -14.35 13.85 6.87
CA ILE A 357 -13.49 12.79 7.40
C ILE A 357 -12.29 12.55 6.48
N ILE A 358 -12.53 12.52 5.16
CA ILE A 358 -11.47 12.29 4.18
C ILE A 358 -10.48 13.45 4.17
N HIS A 359 -10.94 14.70 4.13
CA HIS A 359 -10.05 15.87 4.14
C HIS A 359 -9.34 16.06 5.49
N LYS A 360 -9.99 15.74 6.61
CA LYS A 360 -9.32 15.66 7.91
C LYS A 360 -8.21 14.60 7.93
N ALA A 361 -8.41 13.47 7.23
CA ALA A 361 -7.37 12.46 7.10
C ALA A 361 -6.20 12.96 6.24
N VAL A 362 -6.45 13.71 5.15
CA VAL A 362 -5.40 14.40 4.38
C VAL A 362 -4.55 15.29 5.30
N ILE A 363 -5.21 16.15 6.08
CA ILE A 363 -4.55 17.06 7.02
C ILE A 363 -3.76 16.27 8.08
N ALA A 364 -4.35 15.23 8.66
CA ALA A 364 -3.70 14.37 9.62
C ALA A 364 -2.46 13.67 9.05
N TYR A 365 -2.45 13.35 7.75
CA TYR A 365 -1.29 12.73 7.08
C TYR A 365 -0.22 13.76 6.75
N LEU A 366 -0.61 14.96 6.30
CA LEU A 366 0.31 16.07 6.07
C LEU A 366 1.03 16.50 7.35
N ARG A 367 0.40 16.40 8.53
CA ARG A 367 1.08 16.59 9.83
C ARG A 367 2.32 15.69 9.99
N HIS A 368 2.31 14.51 9.37
CA HIS A 368 3.42 13.54 9.38
C HIS A 368 4.26 13.58 8.11
N GLY A 369 4.14 14.63 7.28
CA GLY A 369 4.84 14.74 6.01
C GLY A 369 4.46 13.65 5.02
N ALA A 370 3.21 13.18 5.04
CA ALA A 370 2.71 12.12 4.18
C ALA A 370 1.50 12.58 3.34
N LEU A 371 1.45 12.12 2.10
CA LEU A 371 0.34 12.29 1.17
C LEU A 371 -0.72 11.22 1.35
N TYR A 372 -1.93 11.55 0.91
CA TYR A 372 -3.08 10.65 0.94
C TYR A 372 -3.19 9.88 -0.38
N CYS A 373 -3.37 8.57 -0.30
CA CYS A 373 -3.70 7.71 -1.43
C CYS A 373 -5.13 7.19 -1.28
N HIS A 374 -5.95 7.16 -2.34
CA HIS A 374 -7.31 6.62 -2.19
C HIS A 374 -7.30 5.14 -1.82
N TYR A 375 -8.20 4.78 -0.90
CA TYR A 375 -8.63 3.41 -0.67
C TYR A 375 -9.75 3.07 -1.68
N THR A 376 -10.97 2.77 -1.21
CA THR A 376 -12.17 2.47 -2.00
C THR A 376 -13.29 3.46 -1.67
N SER A 377 -12.98 4.52 -0.93
CA SER A 377 -13.96 5.48 -0.44
C SER A 377 -14.35 6.48 -1.53
N GLU A 378 -15.63 6.85 -1.50
CA GLU A 378 -16.26 7.78 -2.43
C GLU A 378 -16.80 8.98 -1.67
N ILE A 379 -16.48 10.19 -2.11
CA ILE A 379 -17.09 11.40 -1.56
C ILE A 379 -18.45 11.58 -2.26
N PRO A 380 -19.59 11.58 -1.52
CA PRO A 380 -20.89 11.89 -2.11
C PRO A 380 -20.88 13.26 -2.81
N ALA A 381 -21.71 13.46 -3.83
CA ALA A 381 -21.76 14.71 -4.56
C ALA A 381 -22.22 15.88 -3.68
N VAL A 382 -21.84 17.10 -4.03
CA VAL A 382 -22.32 18.32 -3.36
C VAL A 382 -23.86 18.33 -3.33
N GLY A 383 -24.43 18.71 -2.18
CA GLY A 383 -25.88 18.68 -1.93
C GLY A 383 -26.40 17.37 -1.35
N GLN A 384 -25.63 16.27 -1.42
CA GLN A 384 -25.98 15.02 -0.74
C GLN A 384 -25.46 15.01 0.71
N PRO A 385 -26.06 14.24 1.63
CA PRO A 385 -25.55 14.08 3.00
C PRO A 385 -24.09 13.61 3.01
N GLY A 386 -23.22 14.32 3.72
CA GLY A 386 -21.78 14.04 3.72
C GLY A 386 -21.05 14.40 2.43
N GLY A 387 -21.70 15.09 1.51
CA GLY A 387 -21.17 15.44 0.21
C GLY A 387 -20.19 16.60 0.20
N GLY A 388 -19.31 16.58 -0.79
CA GLY A 388 -18.26 17.58 -1.02
C GLY A 388 -17.58 17.31 -2.35
N GLU A 389 -16.38 17.84 -2.52
CA GLU A 389 -15.51 17.57 -3.67
C GLU A 389 -14.20 16.90 -3.26
N TYR A 390 -13.51 16.33 -4.25
CA TYR A 390 -12.20 15.72 -4.04
C TYR A 390 -11.12 16.76 -3.74
N GLY A 391 -11.31 18.02 -4.14
CA GLY A 391 -10.46 19.15 -3.78
C GLY A 391 -8.97 18.83 -3.94
N ILE A 392 -8.21 19.02 -2.86
CA ILE A 392 -6.77 18.78 -2.82
C ILE A 392 -6.32 17.40 -3.34
N LEU A 393 -7.15 16.36 -3.19
CA LEU A 393 -6.84 15.01 -3.65
C LEU A 393 -6.57 15.01 -5.16
N ASN A 394 -7.38 15.73 -5.94
CA ASN A 394 -7.24 15.84 -7.40
C ASN A 394 -5.95 16.55 -7.86
N HIS A 395 -5.16 17.07 -6.92
CA HIS A 395 -3.95 17.84 -7.17
C HIS A 395 -2.74 17.29 -6.42
N MET A 396 -2.79 16.09 -5.84
CA MET A 396 -1.63 15.54 -5.14
C MET A 396 -0.56 14.97 -6.07
N PHE A 397 -0.92 14.54 -7.29
CA PHE A 397 -0.06 13.73 -8.14
C PHE A 397 0.04 14.26 -9.59
N PRO A 398 1.11 13.92 -10.34
CA PRO A 398 2.34 13.24 -9.89
C PRO A 398 3.13 14.03 -8.84
N PHE A 399 3.90 13.31 -8.02
CA PHE A 399 4.69 13.90 -6.94
C PHE A 399 6.03 13.19 -6.75
N THR A 400 7.12 13.93 -6.93
CA THR A 400 8.49 13.49 -6.65
C THR A 400 8.97 14.21 -5.39
N PRO A 401 9.05 13.53 -4.23
CA PRO A 401 9.39 14.17 -2.96
C PRO A 401 10.75 14.85 -2.98
N VAL A 402 10.81 16.06 -2.41
CA VAL A 402 12.03 16.84 -2.17
C VAL A 402 12.21 17.03 -0.66
N GLU A 403 11.19 17.56 0.02
CA GLU A 403 11.20 17.80 1.47
C GLU A 403 9.87 17.42 2.12
N LEU A 404 9.96 16.90 3.34
CA LEU A 404 8.84 16.64 4.23
C LEU A 404 8.90 17.57 5.42
N HIS A 405 7.75 18.06 5.86
CA HIS A 405 7.61 18.96 7.00
C HIS A 405 6.34 18.64 7.79
N GLU A 406 6.18 19.25 8.97
CA GLU A 406 4.93 19.16 9.72
C GLU A 406 3.85 20.02 9.04
N GLY A 407 2.89 19.35 8.41
CA GLY A 407 1.73 20.01 7.79
C GLY A 407 1.93 20.35 6.32
N TRP A 408 3.11 20.16 5.75
CA TRP A 408 3.35 20.40 4.33
C TRP A 408 4.46 19.53 3.74
N VAL A 409 4.45 19.39 2.41
CA VAL A 409 5.45 18.63 1.66
C VAL A 409 5.80 19.35 0.38
N VAL A 410 7.07 19.28 -0.01
CA VAL A 410 7.61 19.81 -1.26
C VAL A 410 7.92 18.67 -2.21
N GLY A 411 7.36 18.73 -3.41
CA GLY A 411 7.72 17.90 -4.54
C GLY A 411 8.24 18.75 -5.69
N LYS A 412 8.90 18.11 -6.66
CA LYS A 412 9.40 18.80 -7.86
C LYS A 412 8.26 19.49 -8.64
N GLU A 413 7.09 18.86 -8.64
CA GLU A 413 5.92 19.26 -9.41
C GLU A 413 5.02 20.23 -8.65
N ARG A 414 5.03 20.18 -7.31
CA ARG A 414 4.09 20.94 -6.47
C ARG A 414 4.49 20.97 -4.99
N THR A 415 4.00 21.98 -4.29
CA THR A 415 3.99 22.03 -2.82
C THR A 415 2.56 21.83 -2.32
N ILE A 416 2.36 21.01 -1.30
CA ILE A 416 1.04 20.73 -0.70
C ILE A 416 1.10 21.05 0.78
N THR A 417 0.14 21.81 1.30
CA THR A 417 0.15 22.30 2.68
C THR A 417 -1.23 22.24 3.34
N ALA A 418 -1.25 22.05 4.66
CA ALA A 418 -2.39 22.21 5.55
C ALA A 418 -2.17 23.37 6.56
N VAL A 419 -1.11 24.15 6.38
CA VAL A 419 -0.72 25.28 7.24
C VAL A 419 -0.39 26.52 6.41
N SER A 420 -0.59 27.69 7.01
CA SER A 420 -0.21 28.98 6.46
C SER A 420 1.32 29.10 6.39
N GLY A 421 1.81 29.87 5.43
CA GLY A 421 3.26 30.05 5.29
C GLY A 421 3.67 30.77 4.02
N SER A 422 4.98 30.98 3.90
CA SER A 422 5.63 31.53 2.73
C SER A 422 6.43 30.42 2.05
N PHE A 423 6.00 30.01 0.87
CA PHE A 423 6.57 28.88 0.14
C PHE A 423 7.32 29.36 -1.09
N VAL A 424 8.43 28.69 -1.40
CA VAL A 424 9.23 28.96 -2.58
C VAL A 424 8.76 28.08 -3.74
N TRP A 425 8.51 28.69 -4.88
CA TRP A 425 8.28 28.03 -6.15
C TRP A 425 9.49 28.30 -7.06
N PRO A 426 10.37 27.30 -7.29
CA PRO A 426 11.69 27.54 -7.88
C PRO A 426 11.69 27.63 -9.42
N HIS A 427 10.52 27.73 -10.05
CA HIS A 427 10.38 27.78 -11.51
C HIS A 427 10.11 29.21 -11.98
N PRO A 428 10.59 29.60 -13.18
CA PRO A 428 10.43 30.96 -13.68
C PRO A 428 8.97 31.30 -14.00
N GLU A 429 8.19 30.32 -14.44
CA GLU A 429 6.76 30.50 -14.68
C GLU A 429 5.97 30.67 -13.37
N ALA A 430 5.05 31.64 -13.39
CA ALA A 430 4.16 31.89 -12.25
C ALA A 430 3.37 30.63 -11.87
N PRO A 431 3.33 30.26 -10.57
CA PRO A 431 2.51 29.14 -10.12
C PRO A 431 1.03 29.53 -10.06
N VAL A 432 0.18 28.52 -9.95
CA VAL A 432 -1.19 28.63 -9.45
C VAL A 432 -1.23 28.05 -8.03
N CYS A 433 -1.98 28.70 -7.14
CA CYS A 433 -2.25 28.18 -5.81
C CYS A 433 -3.75 28.00 -5.62
N LEU A 434 -4.16 26.77 -5.30
CA LEU A 434 -5.56 26.40 -5.05
C LEU A 434 -5.74 26.09 -3.57
N ARG A 435 -6.79 26.63 -2.95
CA ARG A 435 -7.14 26.43 -1.53
C ARG A 435 -8.45 25.67 -1.42
N PHE A 436 -8.55 24.77 -0.46
CA PHE A 436 -9.73 23.93 -0.24
C PHE A 436 -10.12 23.87 1.24
N ASP A 437 -11.43 23.81 1.52
CA ASP A 437 -11.97 23.59 2.85
C ASP A 437 -12.05 22.09 3.23
N LEU A 438 -12.59 21.77 4.41
CA LEU A 438 -12.80 20.39 4.85
C LEU A 438 -13.80 19.60 3.98
N ARG A 439 -14.58 20.25 3.11
CA ARG A 439 -15.45 19.56 2.16
C ARG A 439 -14.80 19.43 0.79
N GLY A 440 -13.55 19.88 0.64
CA GLY A 440 -12.82 19.89 -0.62
C GLY A 440 -13.29 20.94 -1.60
N LEU A 441 -14.08 21.92 -1.15
CA LEU A 441 -14.59 23.00 -1.98
C LEU A 441 -13.51 24.09 -2.10
N ARG A 442 -13.32 24.59 -3.32
CA ARG A 442 -12.36 25.67 -3.60
C ARG A 442 -12.70 26.92 -2.80
N GLN A 443 -11.67 27.56 -2.26
CA GLN A 443 -11.75 28.81 -1.50
C GLN A 443 -11.06 29.93 -2.27
N GLU A 444 -11.68 31.11 -2.27
CA GLU A 444 -11.12 32.32 -2.90
C GLU A 444 -10.22 33.12 -1.95
N GLY A 445 -9.33 33.93 -2.53
CA GLY A 445 -8.41 34.81 -1.80
C GLY A 445 -7.35 34.07 -0.98
N GLY A 446 -6.74 34.76 -0.01
CA GLY A 446 -5.77 34.16 0.93
C GLY A 446 -4.47 33.68 0.29
N VAL A 447 -4.14 34.15 -0.91
CA VAL A 447 -2.87 33.88 -1.58
C VAL A 447 -2.31 35.20 -2.12
N THR A 448 -1.04 35.45 -1.86
CA THR A 448 -0.27 36.51 -2.51
C THR A 448 1.01 35.96 -3.11
N MET A 449 1.28 36.32 -4.35
CA MET A 449 2.45 35.84 -5.09
C MET A 449 3.31 37.01 -5.51
N ARG A 450 4.63 36.86 -5.39
CA ARG A 450 5.60 37.81 -5.91
C ARG A 450 6.76 37.07 -6.54
N GLN A 451 7.35 37.67 -7.56
CA GLN A 451 8.60 37.17 -8.11
C GLN A 451 9.71 37.32 -7.06
N ASP A 452 10.53 36.27 -6.90
CA ASP A 452 11.63 36.19 -5.95
C ASP A 452 12.83 35.53 -6.65
N GLY A 453 13.75 36.37 -7.16
CA GLY A 453 14.86 35.92 -8.01
C GLY A 453 14.37 35.30 -9.33
N GLN A 454 14.80 34.06 -9.60
CA GLN A 454 14.39 33.27 -10.77
C GLN A 454 13.10 32.48 -10.54
N GLY A 455 12.51 32.57 -9.35
CA GLY A 455 11.29 31.87 -8.99
C GLY A 455 10.24 32.81 -8.42
N TRP A 456 9.34 32.23 -7.63
CA TRP A 456 8.24 32.94 -6.99
C TRP A 456 8.20 32.61 -5.51
N ARG A 457 7.76 33.60 -4.74
CA ARG A 457 7.37 33.42 -3.34
C ARG A 457 5.86 33.51 -3.24
N VAL A 458 5.27 32.48 -2.66
CA VAL A 458 3.82 32.30 -2.54
C VAL A 458 3.47 32.29 -1.06
N ASP A 459 2.86 33.37 -0.60
CA ASP A 459 2.32 33.43 0.77
C ASP A 459 0.88 32.91 0.75
N VAL A 460 0.62 31.90 1.57
CA VAL A 460 -0.67 31.23 1.68
C VAL A 460 -1.20 31.43 3.10
N ALA A 461 -2.43 31.93 3.20
CA ALA A 461 -3.20 32.00 4.45
C ALA A 461 -4.28 30.92 4.46
N LEU A 462 -4.29 30.08 5.48
CA LEU A 462 -5.27 29.02 5.71
C LEU A 462 -5.91 29.18 7.10
N ASP A 463 -7.07 28.56 7.28
CA ASP A 463 -7.49 28.12 8.61
C ASP A 463 -6.65 26.87 8.92
N ASP A 464 -5.51 27.04 9.58
CA ASP A 464 -4.51 26.00 9.77
C ASP A 464 -5.15 24.72 10.35
N TRP A 465 -4.79 23.57 9.76
CA TRP A 465 -5.34 22.26 10.12
C TRP A 465 -6.84 22.08 9.83
N ARG A 466 -7.45 23.03 9.11
CA ARG A 466 -8.87 23.01 8.69
C ARG A 466 -9.05 23.40 7.22
N GLY A 467 -7.97 23.81 6.55
CA GLY A 467 -7.89 24.00 5.12
C GLY A 467 -6.65 23.33 4.55
N THR A 468 -6.62 23.19 3.23
CA THR A 468 -5.43 22.72 2.50
C THR A 468 -5.18 23.60 1.29
N ALA A 469 -3.94 23.61 0.81
CA ALA A 469 -3.57 24.26 -0.44
C ALA A 469 -2.56 23.45 -1.24
N VAL A 470 -2.54 23.69 -2.53
CA VAL A 470 -1.51 23.20 -3.46
C VAL A 470 -0.97 24.37 -4.27
N ILE A 471 0.35 24.44 -4.39
CA ILE A 471 1.09 25.35 -5.26
C ILE A 471 1.67 24.50 -6.38
N GLN A 472 1.33 24.78 -7.63
CA GLN A 472 1.71 23.99 -8.80
C GLN A 472 1.89 24.87 -10.03
N ALA A 473 2.48 24.32 -11.11
CA ALA A 473 2.57 25.02 -12.39
C ALA A 473 1.18 25.37 -12.96
N ALA A 474 1.09 26.52 -13.64
CA ALA A 474 -0.06 26.85 -14.49
C ALA A 474 -0.13 25.86 -15.67
N GLY A 475 -1.29 25.26 -15.90
CA GLY A 475 -1.43 24.23 -16.93
C GLY A 475 -2.73 23.43 -16.81
N PRO A 476 -2.92 22.37 -17.62
CA PRO A 476 -4.22 21.70 -17.80
C PRO A 476 -4.85 21.11 -16.53
N LEU A 477 -4.09 20.95 -15.44
CA LEU A 477 -4.62 20.54 -14.14
C LEU A 477 -5.20 21.70 -13.32
N ALA A 478 -4.73 22.94 -13.55
CA ALA A 478 -5.18 24.17 -12.91
C ALA A 478 -6.40 24.80 -13.60
N ASP A 479 -6.55 24.60 -14.92
CA ASP A 479 -7.55 25.31 -15.77
C ASP A 479 -8.76 24.45 -16.18
N ARG A 480 -8.99 23.29 -15.54
CA ARG A 480 -10.13 22.39 -15.82
C ARG A 480 -11.22 22.48 -14.75
N GLU A 481 -11.52 23.68 -14.31
CA GLU A 481 -12.71 24.00 -13.50
C GLU A 481 -13.84 24.54 -14.37
#